data_AF-A0A3C0Y7K1-F1
#
_entry.id   AF-A0A3C0Y7K1-F1
#
_cell.length_a   1.000
_cell.length_b   1.000
_cell.length_c   1.000
_cell.angle_alpha   90.00
_cell.angle_beta   90.00
_cell.angle_gamma   90.00
#
_symmetry.space_group_name_H-M   'P 1'
#
loop_
_entity.id
_entity.type
_entity.pdbx_description
1 polymer ?
#
loop_
_entity_poly.entity_id
_entity_poly.type
_entity_poly.pdbx_seq_one_letter_code
_entity_poly.pdbx_strand_id
1 'polypeptide(L)'
;PLAELWRHPLHAREFGSQITNVLRCLQLEASGYEVTVTELVGWEHSMKNELILASRPATPKPGKTRAAQARLQQVLEELGLGELSTRFAVPAELP
;
A
#
# COMPACT_ATOMS: atom_id res chain seq x y z
N PRO A 1 7.54 19.23 -12.12
CA PRO A 1 8.41 18.04 -11.96
C PRO A 1 7.63 16.72 -11.89
N LEU A 2 6.69 16.55 -10.95
CA LEU A 2 5.91 15.31 -10.82
C LEU A 2 4.95 15.07 -12.01
N ALA A 3 4.47 16.14 -12.67
CA ALA A 3 3.57 16.06 -13.83
C ALA A 3 4.07 15.11 -14.94
N GLU A 4 5.40 14.94 -15.09
CA GLU A 4 6.00 14.03 -16.07
C GLU A 4 5.64 12.56 -15.81
N LEU A 5 5.29 12.17 -14.57
CA LEU A 5 4.83 10.82 -14.23
C LEU A 5 3.55 10.43 -14.96
N TRP A 6 2.70 11.41 -15.32
CA TRP A 6 1.43 11.19 -16.01
C TRP A 6 1.50 11.41 -17.51
N ARG A 7 2.64 11.89 -18.02
CA ARG A 7 2.79 12.28 -19.43
C ARG A 7 2.72 11.10 -20.39
N HIS A 8 3.16 9.92 -19.95
CA HIS A 8 3.09 8.68 -20.74
C HIS A 8 2.24 7.64 -20.01
N PRO A 9 1.31 6.95 -20.71
CA PRO A 9 0.41 5.97 -20.08
C PRO A 9 1.13 4.87 -19.30
N LEU A 10 2.32 4.43 -19.77
CA LEU A 10 3.12 3.43 -19.09
C LEU A 10 3.55 3.91 -17.70
N HIS A 11 4.08 5.12 -17.56
CA HIS A 11 4.53 5.66 -16.27
C HIS A 11 3.38 5.87 -15.30
N ALA A 12 2.24 6.39 -15.79
CA ALA A 12 1.04 6.55 -14.98
C ALA A 12 0.54 5.20 -14.45
N ARG A 13 0.56 4.16 -15.30
CA ARG A 13 0.18 2.79 -14.92
C ARG A 13 1.12 2.21 -13.87
N GLU A 14 2.43 2.28 -14.08
CA GLU A 14 3.41 1.74 -13.13
C GLU A 14 3.33 2.46 -11.79
N PHE A 15 3.23 3.79 -11.79
CA PHE A 15 3.09 4.57 -10.56
C PHE A 15 1.78 4.26 -9.83
N GLY A 16 0.65 4.18 -10.56
CA GLY A 16 -0.65 3.83 -9.99
C GLY A 16 -0.65 2.43 -9.36
N SER A 17 0.02 1.46 -10.01
CA SER A 17 0.24 0.13 -9.46
C SER A 17 1.03 0.18 -8.14
N GLN A 18 2.17 0.87 -8.14
CA GLN A 18 3.04 0.99 -6.97
C GLN A 18 2.32 1.65 -5.78
N ILE A 19 1.64 2.77 -6.00
CA ILE A 19 0.91 3.47 -4.92
C ILE A 19 -0.23 2.61 -4.38
N THR A 20 -0.95 1.89 -5.24
CA THR A 20 -2.00 0.97 -4.79
C THR A 20 -1.42 -0.13 -3.90
N ASN A 21 -0.24 -0.66 -4.21
CA ASN A 21 0.42 -1.68 -3.39
C ASN A 21 0.93 -1.11 -2.07
N VAL A 22 1.46 0.11 -2.04
CA VAL A 22 1.80 0.82 -0.79
C VAL A 22 0.57 0.98 0.10
N LEU A 23 -0.57 1.42 -0.46
CA LEU A 23 -1.81 1.59 0.29
C LEU A 23 -2.35 0.25 0.84
N ARG A 24 -2.24 -0.85 0.07
CA ARG A 24 -2.58 -2.20 0.55
C ARG A 24 -1.70 -2.64 1.72
N CYS A 25 -0.39 -2.40 1.64
CA CYS A 25 0.54 -2.71 2.73
C CYS A 25 0.18 -1.92 3.99
N LEU A 26 -0.01 -0.61 3.85
CA LEU A 26 -0.41 0.26 4.97
C LEU A 26 -1.75 -0.15 5.56
N GLN A 27 -2.74 -0.56 4.76
CA GLN A 27 -4.03 -1.06 5.25
C GLN A 27 -3.86 -2.33 6.10
N LEU A 28 -3.01 -3.25 5.69
CA LEU A 28 -2.70 -4.48 6.44
C LEU A 28 -1.94 -4.16 7.74
N GLU A 29 -0.93 -3.31 7.70
CA GLU A 29 -0.18 -2.87 8.89
C GLU A 29 -1.08 -2.10 9.87
N ALA A 30 -1.97 -1.25 9.34
CA ALA A 30 -2.98 -0.52 10.10
C ALA A 30 -4.03 -1.44 10.71
N SER A 31 -4.18 -2.64 10.18
CA SER A 31 -5.00 -3.71 10.75
C SER A 31 -4.22 -4.61 11.73
N GLY A 32 -2.92 -4.33 11.96
CA GLY A 32 -2.10 -5.03 12.96
C GLY A 32 -1.29 -6.21 12.43
N TYR A 33 -1.21 -6.40 11.11
CA TYR A 33 -0.34 -7.41 10.51
C TYR A 33 1.11 -6.93 10.41
N GLU A 34 2.05 -7.87 10.40
CA GLU A 34 3.37 -7.66 9.83
C GLU A 34 3.31 -7.97 8.34
N VAL A 35 3.86 -7.06 7.53
CA VAL A 35 3.80 -7.14 6.08
C VAL A 35 5.20 -7.27 5.49
N THR A 36 5.37 -8.22 4.59
CA THR A 36 6.56 -8.37 3.76
C THR A 36 6.14 -8.28 2.30
N VAL A 37 6.89 -7.50 1.53
CA VAL A 37 6.69 -7.34 0.08
C VAL A 37 7.88 -7.91 -0.65
N THR A 38 7.63 -8.82 -1.58
CA THR A 38 8.65 -9.41 -2.45
C THR A 38 8.30 -9.15 -3.90
N GLU A 39 9.23 -8.57 -4.64
CA GLU A 39 9.09 -8.44 -6.09
C GLU A 39 9.36 -9.79 -6.75
N LEU A 40 8.39 -10.24 -7.55
CA LEU A 40 8.51 -11.40 -8.41
C LEU A 40 8.92 -10.91 -9.80
N VAL A 41 10.17 -11.14 -10.14
CA VAL A 41 10.70 -10.89 -11.48
C VAL A 41 10.58 -12.16 -12.32
N GLY A 42 9.96 -12.04 -13.50
CA GLY A 42 10.03 -13.08 -14.52
C GLY A 42 11.33 -12.97 -15.32
N TRP A 43 11.37 -13.62 -16.48
CA TRP A 43 12.37 -13.30 -17.51
C TRP A 43 12.21 -11.82 -17.94
N GLU A 44 13.29 -11.19 -18.42
CA GLU A 44 13.49 -9.72 -18.55
C GLU A 44 12.34 -8.87 -19.11
N HIS A 45 11.36 -9.46 -19.81
CA HIS A 45 10.24 -8.75 -20.43
C HIS A 45 8.87 -9.00 -19.80
N SER A 46 8.81 -9.70 -18.66
CA SER A 46 7.54 -9.89 -17.93
C SER A 46 7.23 -8.71 -17.02
N MET A 47 5.94 -8.36 -16.91
CA MET A 47 5.46 -7.39 -15.94
C MET A 47 5.88 -7.76 -14.51
N LYS A 48 6.33 -6.77 -13.73
CA LYS A 48 6.66 -6.93 -12.32
C LYS A 48 5.38 -7.26 -11.54
N ASN A 49 5.45 -8.27 -10.67
CA ASN A 49 4.39 -8.58 -9.72
C ASN A 49 4.92 -8.45 -8.30
N GLU A 50 4.15 -7.87 -7.40
CA GLU A 50 4.48 -7.82 -5.97
C GLU A 50 3.68 -8.88 -5.23
N LEU A 51 4.37 -9.77 -4.52
CA LEU A 51 3.75 -10.65 -3.54
C LEU A 51 3.74 -9.93 -2.19
N ILE A 52 2.55 -9.59 -1.71
CA ILE A 52 2.34 -9.01 -0.37
C ILE A 52 1.90 -10.12 0.57
N LEU A 53 2.71 -10.42 1.57
CA LEU A 53 2.42 -11.39 2.62
C LEU A 53 2.11 -10.66 3.93
N ALA A 54 0.99 -11.00 4.55
CA ALA A 54 0.59 -10.50 5.86
C ALA A 54 0.56 -11.64 6.88
N SER A 55 1.24 -11.46 8.00
CA SER A 55 1.23 -12.41 9.12
C SER A 55 0.78 -11.73 10.40
N ARG A 56 0.05 -12.45 11.25
CA ARG A 56 -0.37 -11.93 12.54
C ARG A 56 0.80 -12.11 13.52
N PRO A 57 1.35 -11.02 14.09
CA PRO A 57 2.47 -11.15 15.02
C PRO A 57 2.02 -11.86 16.31
N ALA A 58 2.93 -12.59 16.94
CA ALA A 58 2.66 -13.29 18.20
C ALA A 58 2.29 -12.32 19.35
N THR A 59 2.86 -11.11 19.31
CA THR A 59 2.54 -10.03 20.25
C THR A 59 2.01 -8.83 19.48
N PRO A 60 0.82 -8.29 19.84
CA PRO A 60 0.29 -7.08 19.21
C PRO A 60 1.24 -5.89 19.32
N LYS A 61 1.33 -5.08 18.26
CA LYS A 61 2.19 -3.89 18.18
C LYS A 61 1.37 -2.61 17.99
N PRO A 62 0.57 -2.20 19.00
CA PRO A 62 -0.42 -1.12 18.84
C PRO A 62 0.19 0.22 18.41
N GLY A 63 1.43 0.51 18.82
CA GLY A 63 2.14 1.71 18.36
C GLY A 63 2.41 1.71 16.85
N LYS A 64 2.82 0.56 16.28
CA LYS A 64 3.03 0.41 14.83
C LYS A 64 1.70 0.48 14.08
N THR A 65 0.67 -0.18 14.60
CA THR A 65 -0.68 -0.16 14.03
C THR A 65 -1.22 1.27 13.93
N ARG A 66 -1.13 2.05 15.01
CA ARG A 66 -1.56 3.46 15.00
C ARG A 66 -0.73 4.33 14.05
N ALA A 67 0.59 4.11 13.99
CA ALA A 67 1.45 4.82 13.05
C ALA A 67 1.08 4.51 11.58
N ALA A 68 0.78 3.26 11.26
CA ALA A 68 0.32 2.85 9.93
C ALA A 68 -1.05 3.45 9.58
N GLN A 69 -2.00 3.49 10.53
CA GLN A 69 -3.29 4.17 10.34
C GLN A 69 -3.12 5.65 9.98
N ALA A 70 -2.28 6.37 10.74
CA ALA A 70 -1.99 7.77 10.47
C ALA A 70 -1.30 7.96 9.11
N ARG A 71 -0.32 7.10 8.79
CA ARG A 71 0.41 7.18 7.52
C ARG A 71 -0.48 6.88 6.32
N LEU A 72 -1.39 5.91 6.43
CA LEU A 72 -2.36 5.59 5.39
C LEU A 72 -3.21 6.81 5.03
N GLN A 73 -3.76 7.47 6.05
CA GLN A 73 -4.57 8.68 5.85
C GLN A 73 -3.74 9.82 5.24
N GLN A 74 -2.52 10.02 5.73
CA GLN A 74 -1.62 11.04 5.19
C GLN A 74 -1.28 10.80 3.71
N VAL A 75 -1.00 9.57 3.30
CA VAL A 75 -0.68 9.24 1.90
C VAL A 75 -1.90 9.47 0.99
N LEU A 76 -3.11 9.11 1.45
CA LEU A 76 -4.34 9.39 0.70
C LEU A 76 -4.55 10.90 0.52
N GLU A 77 -4.29 11.70 1.57
CA GLU A 77 -4.43 13.15 1.52
C GLU A 77 -3.38 13.82 0.63
N GLU A 78 -2.10 13.51 0.84
CA GLU A 78 -0.96 14.09 0.10
C GLU A 78 -1.04 13.83 -1.41
N LEU A 79 -1.61 12.69 -1.81
CA LEU A 79 -1.78 12.32 -3.22
C LEU A 79 -3.14 12.69 -3.79
N GLY A 80 -4.03 13.31 -3.00
CA GLY A 80 -5.38 13.68 -3.45
C GLY A 80 -6.29 12.47 -3.77
N LEU A 81 -6.08 11.34 -3.10
CA LEU A 81 -6.76 10.06 -3.32
C LEU A 81 -7.92 9.82 -2.34
N GLY A 82 -8.54 10.87 -1.80
CA GLY A 82 -9.61 10.77 -0.80
C GLY A 82 -10.82 9.94 -1.24
N GLU A 83 -11.11 9.87 -2.54
CA GLU A 83 -12.16 9.00 -3.09
C GLU A 83 -11.91 7.50 -2.82
N LEU A 84 -10.66 7.11 -2.59
CA LEU A 84 -10.27 5.73 -2.29
C LEU A 84 -10.32 5.39 -0.80
N SER A 85 -10.64 6.33 0.08
CA SER A 85 -10.66 6.10 1.54
C SER A 85 -11.56 4.92 1.94
N THR A 86 -12.72 4.74 1.30
CA THR A 86 -13.60 3.59 1.58
C THR A 86 -12.96 2.26 1.19
N ARG A 87 -12.21 2.21 0.08
CA ARG A 87 -11.53 1.00 -0.39
C ARG A 87 -10.41 0.58 0.57
N PHE A 88 -9.70 1.55 1.14
CA PHE A 88 -8.59 1.33 2.07
C PHE A 88 -8.99 1.49 3.54
N ALA A 89 -10.28 1.44 3.85
CA ALA A 89 -10.76 1.52 5.23
C ALA A 89 -10.15 0.40 6.08
N VAL A 90 -9.83 0.74 7.32
CA VAL A 90 -9.25 -0.20 8.30
C VAL A 90 -10.38 -0.64 9.23
N PRO A 91 -10.64 -1.96 9.37
CA PRO A 91 -11.62 -2.45 10.33
C PRO A 91 -11.25 -2.02 11.75
N ALA A 92 -12.24 -1.59 12.53
CA ALA A 92 -12.00 -1.11 13.89
C ALA A 92 -11.41 -2.22 14.80
N GLU A 93 -11.73 -3.49 14.52
CA GLU A 93 -11.20 -4.67 15.20
C GLU A 93 -11.23 -5.86 14.23
N LEU A 94 -10.12 -6.60 14.12
CA LEU A 94 -10.11 -7.93 13.51
C LEU A 94 -10.31 -8.97 14.63
N PRO A 95 -11.17 -9.98 14.43
CA PRO A 95 -11.32 -11.08 15.40
C PRO A 95 -10.02 -11.88 15.59
#